data_AF-A0A7M7NUF8-F1
#
_entry.id   AF-A0A7M7NUF8-F1
#
_cell.length_a   1.000
_cell.length_b   1.000
_cell.length_c   1.000
_cell.angle_alpha   90.00
_cell.angle_beta   90.00
_cell.angle_gamma   90.00
#
_symmetry.space_group_name_H-M   'P 1'
#
loop_
_entity.id
_entity.type
_entity.pdbx_description
1 polymer ?
#
loop_
_entity_poly.entity_id
_entity_poly.type
_entity_poly.pdbx_seq_one_letter_code
_entity_poly.pdbx_strand_id
1 'polypeptide(L)'
;MVIRTIGQVLTASGVVMATWAIVALNFYGYGFADSFDILMEERVTSFPFNVFNNPMYLGSTLEYVGASLVAASPTGMVLSALIGAMYLIALHFEEPFTAMIYADKANQNIRKEN
;
A
#
# COMPACT_ATOMS: atom_id res chain seq x y z
N MET A 1 -24.40 -9.90 15.71
CA MET A 1 -23.38 -9.37 16.64
C MET A 1 -21.97 -9.70 16.16
N VAL A 2 -21.64 -10.99 15.95
CA VAL A 2 -20.31 -11.45 15.51
C VAL A 2 -19.80 -10.80 14.21
N ILE A 3 -20.59 -10.79 13.14
CA ILE A 3 -20.18 -10.21 11.83
C ILE A 3 -19.80 -8.73 11.94
N ARG A 4 -20.54 -7.97 12.76
CA ARG A 4 -20.28 -6.55 12.97
C ARG A 4 -18.98 -6.33 13.74
N THR A 5 -18.69 -7.15 14.75
CA THR A 5 -17.41 -7.11 15.48
C THR A 5 -16.24 -7.46 14.58
N ILE A 6 -16.39 -8.48 13.72
CA ILE A 6 -15.39 -8.83 12.70
C ILE A 6 -15.16 -7.64 11.77
N GLY A 7 -16.23 -7.02 11.27
CA GLY A 7 -16.15 -5.83 10.42
C GLY A 7 -15.39 -4.68 11.09
N GLN A 8 -15.67 -4.40 12.37
CA GLN A 8 -14.97 -3.35 13.12
C GLN A 8 -13.47 -3.62 13.28
N VAL A 9 -13.11 -4.87 13.58
CA VAL A 9 -11.69 -5.28 13.69
C VAL A 9 -10.99 -5.15 12.35
N LEU A 10 -11.63 -5.60 11.26
CA LEU A 10 -11.10 -5.47 9.91
C LEU A 10 -10.90 -3.99 9.53
N THR A 11 -11.91 -3.15 9.77
CA THR A 11 -11.81 -1.71 9.51
C THR A 11 -10.67 -1.07 10.29
N ALA A 12 -10.59 -1.31 11.60
CA ALA A 12 -9.53 -0.74 12.43
C ALA A 12 -8.14 -1.21 11.96
N SER A 13 -7.98 -2.50 11.67
CA SER A 13 -6.71 -3.03 11.17
C SER A 13 -6.31 -2.47 9.81
N GLY A 14 -7.27 -2.32 8.90
CA GLY A 14 -7.07 -1.73 7.57
C GLY A 14 -6.63 -0.27 7.64
N VAL A 15 -7.33 0.54 8.44
CA VAL A 15 -7.01 1.96 8.67
C VAL A 15 -5.61 2.10 9.27
N VAL A 16 -5.29 1.32 10.30
CA VAL A 16 -3.97 1.36 10.95
C VAL A 16 -2.89 1.01 9.95
N MET A 17 -3.05 -0.08 9.19
CA MET A 17 -2.04 -0.53 8.24
C MET A 17 -1.84 0.45 7.09
N ALA A 18 -2.93 0.96 6.49
CA ALA A 18 -2.88 1.91 5.39
C ALA A 18 -2.28 3.25 5.83
N THR A 19 -2.74 3.79 6.96
CA THR A 19 -2.24 5.06 7.48
C THR A 19 -0.77 4.94 7.89
N TRP A 20 -0.38 3.84 8.53
CA TRP A 20 1.01 3.61 8.93
C TRP A 20 1.93 3.47 7.71
N ALA A 21 1.48 2.79 6.66
CA ALA A 21 2.22 2.72 5.40
C ALA A 21 2.43 4.10 4.77
N ILE A 22 1.37 4.92 4.71
CA ILE A 22 1.45 6.29 4.18
C ILE A 22 2.39 7.14 5.05
N VAL A 23 2.27 7.08 6.37
CA VAL A 23 3.13 7.84 7.29
C VAL A 23 4.58 7.41 7.14
N ALA A 24 4.87 6.11 7.07
CA ALA A 24 6.21 5.61 6.83
C ALA A 24 6.76 6.18 5.50
N LEU A 25 6.00 6.07 4.42
CA LEU A 25 6.39 6.63 3.13
C LEU A 25 6.62 8.15 3.17
N ASN A 26 5.78 8.91 3.87
CA ASN A 26 5.95 10.37 3.99
C ASN A 26 7.15 10.74 4.87
N PHE A 27 7.39 10.03 5.96
CA PHE A 27 8.50 10.28 6.86
C PHE A 27 9.85 9.92 6.19
N TYR A 28 9.87 8.85 5.41
CA TYR A 28 10.99 8.46 4.55
C TYR A 28 10.98 9.17 3.19
N GLY A 29 10.11 10.17 2.98
CA GLY A 29 10.18 11.08 1.84
C GLY A 29 9.38 10.67 0.59
N TYR A 30 8.98 9.42 0.39
CA TYR A 30 8.25 8.94 -0.81
C TYR A 30 7.00 9.77 -1.17
N GLY A 31 6.22 10.23 -0.17
CA GLY A 31 4.96 10.96 -0.40
C GLY A 31 5.10 12.34 -1.04
N PHE A 32 6.26 12.98 -0.93
CA PHE A 32 6.58 14.25 -1.60
C PHE A 32 7.71 14.11 -2.61
N ALA A 33 8.63 13.17 -2.41
CA ALA A 33 9.85 13.03 -3.18
C ALA A 33 9.59 12.51 -4.61
N ASP A 34 8.58 11.64 -4.81
CA ASP A 34 8.16 11.18 -6.15
C ASP A 34 7.58 12.33 -7.00
N SER A 35 7.04 13.38 -6.39
CA SER A 35 6.55 14.58 -7.09
C SER A 35 7.65 15.58 -7.44
N PHE A 36 8.83 15.46 -6.83
CA PHE A 36 9.99 16.34 -7.03
C PHE A 36 11.20 15.62 -7.68
N ASP A 37 11.00 14.41 -8.23
CA ASP A 37 12.06 13.57 -8.81
C ASP A 37 13.20 13.21 -7.83
N ILE A 38 12.92 13.29 -6.53
CA ILE A 38 13.84 12.89 -5.47
C ILE A 38 13.61 11.40 -5.21
N LEU A 39 14.24 10.56 -6.03
CA LEU A 39 14.17 9.11 -5.83
C LEU A 39 14.95 8.69 -4.58
N MET A 40 14.31 8.01 -3.64
CA MET A 40 14.94 7.51 -2.41
C MET A 40 16.08 6.52 -2.69
N GLU A 41 17.07 6.41 -1.78
CA GLU A 41 18.22 5.51 -1.94
C GLU A 41 17.84 4.03 -1.83
N GLU A 42 16.93 3.71 -0.93
CA GLU A 42 16.45 2.35 -0.71
C GLU A 42 14.93 2.31 -0.49
N ARG A 43 14.33 1.13 -0.71
CA ARG A 43 12.91 0.91 -0.39
C ARG A 43 12.72 0.92 1.12
N VAL A 44 11.59 1.45 1.58
CA VAL A 44 11.23 1.40 3.01
C VAL A 44 11.07 -0.06 3.44
N THR A 45 11.87 -0.48 4.41
CA THR A 45 11.85 -1.85 4.98
C THR A 45 11.25 -1.90 6.38
N SER A 46 10.76 -0.78 6.92
CA SER A 46 10.09 -0.75 8.23
C SER A 46 8.66 -1.28 8.15
N PHE A 47 8.07 -1.59 9.30
CA PHE A 47 6.63 -1.90 9.36
C PHE A 47 5.80 -0.78 8.72
N PRO A 48 4.86 -1.11 7.81
CA PRO A 48 4.32 -2.43 7.50
C PRO A 48 4.90 -3.07 6.23
N PHE A 49 5.91 -2.45 5.61
CA PHE A 49 6.55 -2.89 4.37
C PHE A 49 7.47 -4.11 4.55
N ASN A 50 7.89 -4.41 5.79
CA ASN A 50 8.61 -5.65 6.10
C ASN A 50 7.74 -6.91 6.01
N VAL A 51 6.41 -6.79 6.10
CA VAL A 51 5.48 -7.93 6.06
C VAL A 51 4.77 -8.03 4.72
N PHE A 52 4.37 -6.89 4.15
CA PHE A 52 3.67 -6.83 2.87
C PHE A 52 4.40 -5.88 1.93
N ASN A 53 4.48 -6.23 0.64
CA ASN A 53 5.08 -5.34 -0.36
C ASN A 53 4.29 -4.04 -0.53
N ASN A 54 2.95 -4.15 -0.47
CA ASN A 54 2.02 -3.09 -0.81
C ASN A 54 0.95 -2.91 0.29
N PRO A 55 1.37 -2.56 1.53
CA PRO A 55 0.49 -2.56 2.71
C PRO A 55 -0.62 -1.50 2.62
N MET A 56 -0.43 -0.42 1.84
CA MET A 56 -1.48 0.57 1.58
C MET A 56 -2.70 -0.04 0.91
N TYR A 57 -2.48 -0.75 -0.21
CA TYR A 57 -3.54 -1.37 -1.00
C TYR A 57 -4.28 -2.47 -0.23
N LEU A 58 -3.53 -3.29 0.52
CA LEU A 58 -4.13 -4.31 1.37
C LEU A 58 -4.91 -3.68 2.52
N GLY A 59 -4.37 -2.63 3.15
CA GLY A 59 -4.99 -1.92 4.27
C GLY A 59 -6.31 -1.26 3.87
N SER A 60 -6.34 -0.53 2.76
CA SER A 60 -7.56 0.11 2.26
C SER A 60 -8.61 -0.90 1.81
N THR A 61 -8.21 -2.03 1.22
CA THR A 61 -9.15 -3.12 0.89
C THR A 61 -9.80 -3.70 2.14
N LEU A 62 -9.01 -3.98 3.19
CA LEU A 62 -9.52 -4.47 4.47
C LEU A 62 -10.44 -3.44 5.15
N GLU A 63 -10.12 -2.15 5.04
CA GLU A 63 -10.95 -1.06 5.53
C GLU A 63 -12.34 -1.08 4.89
N TYR A 64 -12.40 -1.10 3.55
CA TYR A 64 -13.66 -1.08 2.81
C TYR A 64 -14.50 -2.35 3.03
N VAL A 65 -13.85 -3.53 3.02
CA VAL A 65 -14.52 -4.79 3.33
C VAL A 65 -15.08 -4.77 4.74
N GLY A 66 -14.28 -4.37 5.74
CA GLY A 66 -14.72 -4.22 7.13
C GLY A 66 -15.91 -3.27 7.26
N ALA A 67 -15.85 -2.10 6.62
CA ALA A 67 -16.90 -1.10 6.66
C ALA A 67 -18.21 -1.64 6.03
N SER A 68 -18.11 -2.39 4.93
CA SER A 68 -19.27 -3.01 4.29
C SER A 68 -19.94 -4.06 5.18
N LEU A 69 -19.15 -4.82 5.96
CA LEU A 69 -19.64 -5.80 6.93
C LEU A 69 -20.31 -5.12 8.13
N VAL A 70 -19.76 -4.01 8.63
CA VAL A 70 -20.38 -3.22 9.71
C VAL A 70 -21.72 -2.64 9.27
N ALA A 71 -21.78 -2.15 8.03
CA ALA A 71 -22.99 -1.59 7.43
C ALA A 71 -24.00 -2.66 6.95
N ALA A 72 -23.64 -3.95 7.01
CA ALA A 72 -24.41 -5.06 6.43
C ALA A 72 -24.85 -4.79 4.98
N SER A 73 -23.96 -4.19 4.18
CA SER A 73 -24.26 -3.70 2.83
C SER A 73 -23.68 -4.62 1.74
N PRO A 74 -24.51 -5.37 1.00
CA PRO A 74 -24.06 -6.17 -0.13
C PRO A 74 -23.42 -5.32 -1.22
N THR A 75 -23.98 -4.13 -1.48
CA THR A 75 -23.43 -3.18 -2.45
C THR A 75 -22.04 -2.71 -2.03
N GLY A 76 -21.83 -2.44 -0.73
CA GLY A 76 -20.52 -2.10 -0.19
C GLY A 76 -19.49 -3.21 -0.41
N MET A 77 -19.90 -4.47 -0.28
CA MET A 77 -19.02 -5.61 -0.52
C MET A 77 -18.61 -5.72 -1.99
N VAL A 78 -19.56 -5.54 -2.92
CA VAL A 78 -19.28 -5.54 -4.37
C VAL A 78 -18.34 -4.40 -4.75
N LEU A 79 -18.57 -3.19 -4.22
CA LEU A 79 -17.68 -2.05 -4.45
C LEU A 79 -16.28 -2.30 -3.89
N SER A 80 -16.18 -2.89 -2.69
CA SER A 80 -14.89 -3.24 -2.07
C SER A 80 -14.13 -4.26 -2.92
N ALA A 81 -14.81 -5.26 -3.47
CA ALA A 81 -14.22 -6.24 -4.37
C ALA A 81 -13.75 -5.62 -5.68
N LEU A 82 -14.53 -4.69 -6.25
CA LEU A 82 -14.16 -3.95 -7.45
C LEU A 82 -12.90 -3.12 -7.23
N ILE A 83 -12.83 -2.38 -6.12
CA ILE A 83 -11.64 -1.60 -5.75
C ILE A 83 -10.43 -2.52 -5.56
N GLY A 84 -10.60 -3.65 -4.86
CA GLY A 84 -9.53 -4.64 -4.72
C GLY A 84 -9.03 -5.18 -6.06
N ALA A 85 -9.92 -5.43 -7.02
CA ALA A 85 -9.53 -5.85 -8.37
C ALA A 85 -8.76 -4.73 -9.11
N MET A 86 -9.18 -3.48 -8.98
CA MET A 86 -8.45 -2.34 -9.54
C MET A 86 -7.05 -2.21 -8.95
N TYR A 87 -6.90 -2.45 -7.65
CA TYR A 87 -5.60 -2.46 -6.99
C TYR A 87 -4.67 -3.56 -7.50
N LEU A 88 -5.18 -4.76 -7.73
CA LEU A 88 -4.38 -5.83 -8.34
C LEU A 88 -3.89 -5.47 -9.74
N ILE A 89 -4.73 -4.80 -10.53
CA ILE A 89 -4.35 -4.29 -11.85
C ILE A 89 -3.28 -3.20 -11.71
N ALA A 90 -3.44 -2.25 -10.79
CA ALA A 90 -2.46 -1.20 -10.55
C ALA A 90 -1.09 -1.76 -10.14
N LEU A 91 -1.08 -2.73 -9.22
CA LEU A 91 0.14 -3.40 -8.77
C LEU A 91 0.89 -4.11 -9.89
N HIS A 92 0.17 -4.64 -10.88
CA HIS A 92 0.80 -5.26 -12.05
C HIS A 92 1.68 -4.28 -12.85
N PHE A 93 1.37 -2.98 -12.80
CA PHE A 93 2.18 -1.93 -13.45
C PHE A 93 3.16 -1.27 -12.49
N GLU A 94 2.77 -1.07 -11.23
CA GLU A 94 3.57 -0.37 -10.23
C GLU A 94 4.81 -1.19 -9.83
N GLU A 95 4.64 -2.48 -9.50
CA GLU A 95 5.74 -3.32 -9.05
C GLU A 95 6.92 -3.41 -10.04
N PRO A 96 6.71 -3.67 -11.35
CA PRO A 96 7.82 -3.69 -12.31
C PRO A 96 8.43 -2.31 -12.53
N PHE A 97 7.62 -1.24 -12.51
CA PHE A 97 8.12 0.11 -12.65
C PHE A 97 9.03 0.51 -11.49
N THR A 98 8.60 0.28 -10.25
CA THR A 98 9.43 0.50 -9.07
C THR A 98 10.67 -0.39 -9.10
N ALA A 99 10.58 -1.65 -9.56
CA ALA A 99 11.76 -2.52 -9.66
C ALA A 99 12.80 -1.99 -10.65
N MET A 100 12.37 -1.52 -11.82
CA MET A 100 13.26 -0.93 -12.83
C MET A 100 13.98 0.31 -12.30
N ILE A 101 13.24 1.22 -11.65
CA ILE A 101 13.81 2.46 -11.12
C ILE A 101 14.95 2.19 -10.11
N TYR A 102 14.73 1.27 -9.16
CA TYR A 102 15.77 0.94 -8.18
C TYR A 102 16.94 0.16 -8.80
N ALA A 103 16.71 -0.66 -9.83
CA ALA A 103 17.78 -1.35 -10.56
C ALA A 103 18.67 -0.38 -11.35
N ASP A 104 18.08 0.61 -12.02
CA ASP A 104 18.82 1.63 -12.75
C ASP A 104 19.68 2.49 -11.82
N LYS A 105 19.15 2.85 -10.64
CA LYS A 105 19.92 3.58 -9.62
C LYS A 105 21.10 2.76 -9.08
N ALA A 106 20.90 1.47 -8.81
CA ALA A 106 21.99 0.59 -8.39
C ALA A 106 23.10 0.51 -9.45
N ASN A 107 22.74 0.39 -10.73
CA ASN A 107 23.70 0.39 -11.83
C ASN A 107 24.45 1.74 -11.97
N GLN A 108 23.77 2.86 -11.75
CA GLN A 108 24.42 4.19 -11.76
C GLN A 108 25.43 4.36 -10.62
N ASN A 109 25.13 3.84 -9.42
CA ASN A 109 26.06 3.89 -8.29
C ASN A 109 27.32 3.06 -8.57
N ILE A 110 27.18 1.84 -9.10
CA ILE A 110 28.33 1.00 -9.49
C ILE A 110 29.21 1.71 -10.53
N ARG A 111 28.63 2.42 -11.50
CA ARG A 111 29.39 3.17 -12.51
C ARG A 111 30.11 4.41 -11.97
N LYS A 112 29.71 4.94 -10.82
CA LYS A 112 30.39 6.07 -10.16
C LYS A 112 31.54 5.62 -9.26
N GLU A 113 31.53 4.37 -8.80
CA GLU A 113 32.58 3.79 -7.97
C GLU A 113 33.76 3.20 -8.78
N ASN A 114 33.59 3.00 -10.08
CA ASN A 114 34.65 2.59 -11.03
C ASN A 114 35.26 3.80 -11.75
#